data_AF-X1MC56-F1
#
_entry.id   AF-X1MC56-F1
#
_cell.length_a   1.000
_cell.length_b   1.000
_cell.length_c   1.000
_cell.angle_alpha   90.00
_cell.angle_beta   90.00
_cell.angle_gamma   90.00
#
_symmetry.space_group_name_H-M   'P 1'
#
loop_
_entity.id
_entity.type
_entity.pdbx_description
1 polymer ?
#
loop_
_entity_poly.entity_id
_entity_poly.type
_entity_poly.pdbx_seq_one_letter_code
_entity_poly.pdbx_strand_id
1 'polypeptide(L)'
;ADAVIVHTPHYPRPIQESIYQHYKAVAEAVSIPVWAYTWPDQYGVDIEPETVARLAKDGHIQGIKDSHLDIDHTAEILRLTEGDFIVFGGEDTVIFP
;
A
#
# COMPACT_ATOMS: atom_id res chain seq x y z
N ALA A 1 -18.25 -8.66 -3.03
CA ALA A 1 -16.81 -8.82 -2.77
C ALA A 1 -16.56 -8.45 -1.32
N ASP A 2 -15.68 -9.18 -0.64
CA ASP A 2 -15.41 -8.99 0.79
C ASP A 2 -14.35 -7.91 1.05
N ALA A 3 -13.54 -7.56 0.04
CA ALA A 3 -12.57 -6.47 0.05
C ALA A 3 -12.23 -6.06 -1.40
N VAL A 4 -11.51 -4.94 -1.56
CA VAL A 4 -10.92 -4.49 -2.82
C VAL A 4 -9.43 -4.20 -2.65
N ILE A 5 -8.63 -4.58 -3.65
CA ILE A 5 -7.23 -4.16 -3.79
C ILE A 5 -7.19 -3.08 -4.86
N VAL A 6 -6.72 -1.90 -4.49
CA VAL A 6 -6.75 -0.69 -5.31
C VAL A 6 -5.31 -0.34 -5.71
N HIS A 7 -5.08 -0.34 -7.02
CA HIS A 7 -3.79 -0.03 -7.61
C HIS A 7 -3.45 1.46 -7.45
N THR A 8 -2.20 1.78 -7.10
CA THR A 8 -1.71 3.16 -7.05
C THR A 8 -1.84 3.84 -8.43
N PRO A 9 -2.39 5.06 -8.52
CA PRO A 9 -2.38 5.82 -9.76
C PRO A 9 -0.95 6.07 -10.24
N HIS A 10 -0.63 5.65 -11.48
CA HIS A 10 0.76 5.64 -11.96
C HIS A 10 1.04 6.57 -13.14
N TYR A 11 0.04 6.87 -13.98
CA TYR A 11 0.26 7.73 -15.14
C TYR A 11 0.50 9.20 -14.75
N PRO A 12 -0.35 9.86 -13.95
CA PRO A 12 0.03 11.11 -13.32
C PRO A 12 0.91 10.78 -12.12
N ARG A 13 2.22 10.55 -12.30
CA ARG A 13 3.19 10.22 -11.24
C ARG A 13 2.97 11.11 -10.00
N PRO A 14 2.19 10.64 -9.02
CA PRO A 14 1.65 11.50 -7.99
C PRO A 14 2.68 11.67 -6.89
N ILE A 15 2.60 12.80 -6.19
CA ILE A 15 3.33 12.97 -4.93
C ILE A 15 2.64 12.16 -3.84
N GLN A 16 3.37 11.86 -2.76
CA GLN A 16 2.87 11.06 -1.63
C GLN A 16 1.55 11.58 -1.03
N GLU A 17 1.40 12.90 -0.93
CA GLU A 17 0.14 13.49 -0.45
C GLU A 17 -1.04 13.20 -1.40
N SER A 18 -0.81 13.22 -2.71
CA SER A 18 -1.85 12.88 -3.67
C SER A 18 -2.23 11.39 -3.62
N ILE A 19 -1.26 10.51 -3.37
CA ILE A 19 -1.50 9.07 -3.15
C ILE A 19 -2.37 8.89 -1.90
N TYR A 20 -2.03 9.57 -0.81
CA TYR A 20 -2.81 9.51 0.42
C TYR A 20 -4.26 9.97 0.20
N GLN A 21 -4.46 11.14 -0.41
CA GLN A 21 -5.80 11.67 -0.67
C GLN A 21 -6.60 10.75 -1.61
N HIS A 22 -5.94 10.10 -2.57
CA HIS A 22 -6.57 9.11 -3.43
C HIS A 22 -7.13 7.93 -2.61
N TYR A 23 -6.30 7.28 -1.80
CA TYR A 23 -6.74 6.14 -0.99
C TYR A 23 -7.81 6.53 0.05
N LYS A 24 -7.66 7.70 0.69
CA LYS A 24 -8.69 8.26 1.56
C LYS A 24 -10.02 8.41 0.83
N ALA A 25 -10.03 9.04 -0.34
CA ALA A 25 -11.25 9.26 -1.11
C ALA A 25 -11.91 7.94 -1.54
N VAL A 26 -11.12 6.92 -1.91
CA VAL A 26 -11.66 5.59 -2.23
C VAL A 26 -12.27 4.95 -0.99
N ALA A 27 -11.55 4.96 0.14
CA ALA A 27 -12.01 4.37 1.41
C ALA A 27 -13.30 5.04 1.93
N GLU A 28 -13.44 6.35 1.78
CA GLU A 28 -14.64 7.10 2.16
C GLU A 28 -15.84 6.82 1.22
N ALA A 29 -15.58 6.38 -0.01
CA ALA A 29 -16.62 6.15 -1.01
C ALA A 29 -17.22 4.72 -0.98
N VAL A 30 -16.59 3.77 -0.28
CA VAL A 30 -17.01 2.37 -0.25
C VAL A 30 -17.24 1.88 1.17
N SER A 31 -18.09 0.87 1.32
CA SER A 31 -18.42 0.25 2.62
C SER A 31 -17.69 -1.07 2.89
N ILE A 32 -16.72 -1.42 2.04
CA ILE A 32 -15.93 -2.66 2.14
C ILE A 32 -14.45 -2.33 2.33
N PRO A 33 -13.66 -3.23 2.98
CA PRO A 33 -12.23 -3.02 3.19
C PRO A 33 -11.46 -2.68 1.92
N VAL A 34 -10.55 -1.71 2.03
CA VAL A 34 -9.66 -1.25 0.96
C VAL A 34 -8.23 -1.65 1.28
N TRP A 35 -7.55 -2.20 0.29
CA TRP A 35 -6.14 -2.57 0.35
C TRP A 35 -5.37 -1.77 -0.70
N ALA A 36 -4.19 -1.30 -0.32
CA ALA A 36 -3.27 -0.64 -1.25
C ALA A 36 -2.52 -1.66 -2.12
N TYR A 37 -1.98 -1.21 -3.24
CA TYR A 37 -1.12 -2.01 -4.10
C TYR A 37 -0.07 -1.13 -4.76
N THR A 38 1.20 -1.47 -4.49
CA THR A 38 2.38 -0.87 -5.12
C THR A 38 3.18 -1.91 -5.90
N TRP A 39 3.70 -1.51 -7.06
CA TRP A 39 4.64 -2.27 -7.89
C TRP A 39 5.51 -1.29 -8.69
N PRO A 40 6.44 -0.60 -8.01
CA PRO A 40 7.15 0.54 -8.58
C PRO A 40 8.05 0.13 -9.75
N ASP A 41 8.61 -1.08 -9.74
CA ASP A 41 9.40 -1.60 -10.86
C ASP A 41 8.60 -1.65 -12.18
N GLN A 42 7.29 -1.91 -12.10
CA GLN A 42 6.42 -2.00 -13.26
C GLN A 42 5.79 -0.64 -13.64
N TYR A 43 5.53 0.24 -12.67
CA TYR A 43 4.70 1.44 -12.88
C TYR A 43 5.40 2.78 -12.57
N GLY A 44 6.62 2.76 -12.04
CA GLY A 44 7.44 3.95 -11.79
C GLY A 44 6.88 4.91 -10.74
N VAL A 45 5.95 4.45 -9.90
CA VAL A 45 5.37 5.17 -8.78
C VAL A 45 5.34 4.24 -7.59
N ASP A 46 5.78 4.76 -6.46
CA ASP A 46 5.77 4.05 -5.20
C ASP A 46 4.92 4.74 -4.13
N ILE A 47 4.47 3.96 -3.15
CA ILE A 47 3.87 4.44 -1.90
C ILE A 47 4.93 4.29 -0.81
N GLU A 48 5.51 5.40 -0.34
CA GLU A 48 6.53 5.34 0.71
C GLU A 48 5.97 4.69 1.99
N PRO A 49 6.78 3.96 2.78
CA PRO A 49 6.34 3.30 4.00
C PRO A 49 5.59 4.22 4.98
N GLU A 50 6.00 5.49 5.11
CA GLU A 50 5.34 6.47 5.96
C GLU A 50 3.93 6.81 5.47
N THR A 51 3.72 6.85 4.15
CA THR A 51 2.39 7.06 3.55
C THR A 51 1.50 5.86 3.81
N VAL A 52 2.04 4.64 3.67
CA VAL A 52 1.32 3.40 4.00
C VAL A 52 0.92 3.39 5.48
N ALA A 53 1.87 3.67 6.37
CA ALA A 53 1.63 3.69 7.82
C ALA A 53 0.59 4.74 8.21
N ARG A 54 0.61 5.93 7.58
CA ARG A 54 -0.41 6.96 7.80
C ARG A 54 -1.80 6.50 7.35
N LEU A 55 -1.91 5.93 6.15
CA LEU A 55 -3.17 5.36 5.65
C LEU A 55 -3.71 4.24 6.55
N ALA A 56 -2.83 3.37 7.05
CA ALA A 56 -3.19 2.30 7.97
C ALA A 56 -3.71 2.85 9.30
N LYS A 57 -2.97 3.79 9.91
CA LYS A 57 -3.31 4.42 11.19
C LYS A 57 -4.63 5.18 11.15
N ASP A 58 -4.89 5.86 10.03
CA ASP A 58 -6.14 6.61 9.82
C ASP A 58 -7.31 5.68 9.39
N GLY A 59 -7.07 4.37 9.26
CA GLY A 59 -8.09 3.37 8.94
C GLY A 59 -8.56 3.39 7.49
N HIS A 60 -7.85 4.10 6.60
CA HIS A 60 -8.19 4.20 5.18
C HIS A 60 -7.86 2.93 4.40
N ILE A 61 -6.87 2.15 4.86
CA ILE A 61 -6.55 0.83 4.28
C ILE A 61 -6.37 -0.23 5.36
N GLN A 62 -6.72 -1.47 5.06
CA GLN A 62 -6.60 -2.62 5.97
C GLN A 62 -5.38 -3.49 5.69
N GLY A 63 -4.73 -3.28 4.55
CA GLY A 63 -3.52 -3.97 4.17
C GLY A 63 -2.93 -3.40 2.88
N ILE A 64 -1.77 -3.90 2.51
CA ILE A 64 -1.11 -3.58 1.24
C ILE A 64 -0.63 -4.86 0.56
N LYS A 65 -0.80 -4.93 -0.76
CA LYS A 65 -0.01 -5.83 -1.59
C LYS A 65 1.27 -5.09 -1.99
N ASP A 66 2.40 -5.52 -1.46
CA ASP A 66 3.70 -4.92 -1.69
C ASP A 66 4.50 -5.77 -2.69
N SER A 67 4.74 -5.25 -3.89
CA SER A 67 5.48 -5.94 -4.96
C SER A 67 6.86 -5.31 -5.18
N HIS A 68 7.48 -4.82 -4.11
CA HIS A 68 8.89 -4.49 -4.13
C HIS A 68 9.76 -5.74 -4.18
N LEU A 69 10.88 -5.64 -4.90
CA LEU A 69 12.00 -6.56 -4.76
C LEU A 69 12.87 -6.25 -3.53
N ASP A 70 12.82 -5.00 -3.05
CA ASP A 70 13.51 -4.57 -1.83
C ASP A 70 12.64 -4.88 -0.59
N ILE A 71 13.08 -5.87 0.20
CA ILE A 71 12.38 -6.29 1.40
C ILE A 71 12.43 -5.25 2.52
N ASP A 72 13.39 -4.32 2.48
CA ASP A 72 13.49 -3.24 3.48
C ASP A 72 12.24 -2.34 3.44
N HIS A 73 11.62 -2.18 2.25
CA HIS A 73 10.36 -1.45 2.11
C HIS A 73 9.22 -2.10 2.92
N THR A 74 9.02 -3.41 2.74
CA THR A 74 8.04 -4.19 3.51
C THR A 74 8.39 -4.17 5.01
N ALA A 75 9.66 -4.34 5.37
CA ALA A 75 10.10 -4.34 6.76
C ALA A 75 9.82 -3.00 7.44
N GLU A 76 10.02 -1.88 6.74
CA GLU A 76 9.76 -0.54 7.26
C GLU A 76 8.26 -0.29 7.47
N ILE A 77 7.39 -0.75 6.56
CA ILE A 77 5.94 -0.72 6.76
C ILE A 77 5.55 -1.45 8.05
N LEU A 78 6.04 -2.68 8.22
CA LEU A 78 5.76 -3.48 9.42
C LEU A 78 6.28 -2.81 10.69
N ARG A 79 7.47 -2.18 10.63
CA ARG A 79 8.05 -1.44 11.74
C ARG A 79 7.21 -0.21 12.12
N LEU A 80 6.79 0.58 11.14
CA LEU A 80 6.00 1.81 11.34
C LEU A 80 4.56 1.53 11.79
N THR A 81 4.06 0.33 11.53
CA THR A 81 2.72 -0.13 11.93
C THR A 81 2.74 -1.05 13.15
N GLU A 82 3.89 -1.15 13.84
CA GLU A 82 4.08 -1.98 15.05
C GLU A 82 3.71 -3.46 14.85
N GLY A 83 3.71 -3.95 13.61
CA GLY A 83 3.36 -5.34 13.25
C GLY A 83 1.86 -5.63 13.16
N ASP A 84 0.98 -4.65 13.41
CA ASP A 84 -0.48 -4.84 13.40
C ASP A 84 -1.08 -4.71 11.97
N PHE A 85 -0.28 -4.37 10.97
CA PHE A 85 -0.72 -4.18 9.59
C PHE A 85 -0.38 -5.38 8.69
N ILE A 86 -1.30 -5.74 7.80
CA ILE A 86 -1.14 -6.90 6.93
C ILE A 86 -0.45 -6.48 5.62
N VAL A 87 0.70 -7.11 5.35
CA VAL A 87 1.43 -6.96 4.08
C VAL A 87 1.40 -8.29 3.32
N PHE A 88 0.92 -8.27 2.08
CA PHE A 88 1.04 -9.38 1.15
C PHE A 88 2.20 -9.13 0.19
N GLY A 89 3.18 -10.04 0.16
CA GLY A 89 4.21 -10.04 -0.87
C GLY A 89 3.58 -10.28 -2.24
N GLY A 90 3.89 -9.40 -3.18
CA GLY A 90 3.39 -9.49 -4.55
C GLY A 90 4.42 -9.98 -5.57
N GLU A 91 5.70 -10.02 -5.19
CA GLU A 91 6.77 -10.64 -5.95
C GLU A 91 7.14 -12.01 -5.36
N ASP A 92 6.99 -13.07 -6.15
CA ASP A 92 7.15 -14.45 -5.70
C ASP A 92 8.56 -14.75 -5.16
N THR A 93 9.57 -14.07 -5.70
CA THR A 93 10.98 -14.28 -5.35
C THR A 93 11.35 -13.79 -3.96
N VAL A 94 10.50 -13.00 -3.31
CA VAL A 94 10.76 -12.40 -1.99
C VAL A 94 9.77 -12.84 -0.91
N ILE A 95 8.87 -13.79 -1.22
CA ILE A 95 7.85 -14.27 -0.27
C ILE A 95 8.45 -15.10 0.87
N PHE A 96 9.53 -15.84 0.61
CA PHE A 96 10.20 -16.69 1.59
C PHE A 96 11.72 -16.43 1.61
N PRO A 97 12.36 -16.50 2.79
CA PRO A 97 13.82 -16.48 2.89
C PRO A 97 14.49 -17.72 2.27
#